data_AF-A0AAU3F205-F1
#
_entry.id   AF-A0AAU3F205-F1
#
_cell.length_a   1.000
_cell.length_b   1.000
_cell.length_c   1.000
_cell.angle_alpha   90.00
_cell.angle_beta   90.00
_cell.angle_gamma   90.00
#
_symmetry.space_group_name_H-M   'P 1'
#
loop_
_entity.id
_entity.type
_entity.pdbx_description
1 polymer ?
#
loop_
_entity_poly.entity_id
_entity_poly.type
_entity_poly.pdbx_seq_one_letter_code
_entity_poly.pdbx_strand_id
1 'polypeptide(L)'
;MSTPPKPGKGLSVRVDETLYDDLAVMMRAGITASDAVREAVSLIAGAWRHAWESGHYPEGVMPQVTDCGLAPYDARMTAPGGRTTASDKGP
;
A
#
# COMPACT_ATOMS: atom_id res chain seq x y z
N MET A 1 2.73 -20.90 12.63
CA MET A 1 2.42 -19.65 11.92
C MET A 1 3.28 -18.55 12.50
N SER A 2 4.00 -17.77 11.67
CA SER A 2 4.73 -16.60 12.16
C SER A 2 3.73 -15.48 12.48
N THR A 3 3.85 -14.86 13.65
CA THR A 3 3.11 -13.64 13.96
C THR A 3 3.76 -12.46 13.23
N PRO A 4 2.98 -11.42 12.85
CA PRO A 4 3.54 -10.23 12.24
C PRO A 4 4.50 -9.52 13.22
N PRO A 5 5.48 -8.75 12.72
CA PRO A 5 6.35 -7.95 13.59
C PRO A 5 5.55 -7.03 14.52
N LYS A 6 6.07 -6.82 15.74
CA LYS A 6 5.45 -5.90 16.70
C LYS A 6 5.40 -4.48 16.12
N PRO A 7 4.36 -3.68 16.45
CA PRO A 7 4.32 -2.27 16.10
C PRO A 7 5.63 -1.53 16.47
N GLY A 8 6.09 -0.67 15.58
CA GLY A 8 7.36 0.07 15.74
C GLY A 8 8.63 -0.73 15.40
N LYS A 9 8.53 -2.03 15.10
CA LYS A 9 9.65 -2.80 14.54
C LYS A 9 9.62 -2.77 13.01
N GLY A 10 10.80 -2.61 12.41
CA GLY A 10 10.95 -2.68 10.96
C GLY A 10 10.72 -4.09 10.43
N LEU A 11 10.08 -4.18 9.27
CA LEU A 11 10.02 -5.39 8.46
C LEU A 11 11.14 -5.29 7.40
N SER A 12 11.96 -6.34 7.27
CA SER A 12 12.95 -6.43 6.22
C SER A 12 12.44 -7.39 5.14
N VAL A 13 12.33 -6.88 3.92
CA VAL A 13 11.94 -7.64 2.73
C VAL A 13 13.09 -7.53 1.75
N ARG A 14 13.52 -8.67 1.18
CA ARG A 14 14.50 -8.66 0.10
C ARG A 14 13.81 -8.14 -1.15
N VAL A 15 14.42 -7.14 -1.79
CA VAL A 15 13.94 -6.57 -3.04
C VAL A 15 14.58 -7.34 -4.19
N ASP A 16 13.75 -8.09 -4.92
CA ASP A 16 14.12 -8.65 -6.22
C ASP A 16 13.77 -7.67 -7.35
N GLU A 17 14.05 -8.05 -8.59
CA GLU A 17 13.82 -7.19 -9.76
C GLU A 17 12.34 -6.83 -9.92
N THR A 18 11.44 -7.79 -9.69
CA THR A 18 10.00 -7.56 -9.81
C THR A 18 9.51 -6.57 -8.76
N LEU A 19 9.87 -6.76 -7.49
CA LEU A 19 9.48 -5.84 -6.42
C LEU A 19 10.12 -4.46 -6.63
N TYR A 20 11.34 -4.40 -7.17
CA TYR A 20 11.98 -3.13 -7.53
C TYR A 20 11.16 -2.35 -8.57
N ASP A 21 10.77 -3.01 -9.66
CA ASP A 21 10.01 -2.37 -10.74
C ASP A 21 8.61 -1.94 -10.28
N ASP A 22 7.94 -2.75 -9.47
CA ASP A 22 6.62 -2.43 -8.90
C ASP A 22 6.69 -1.21 -7.97
N LEU A 23 7.68 -1.18 -7.08
CA LEU A 23 7.91 -0.03 -6.21
C LEU A 23 8.22 1.22 -7.03
N ALA A 24 9.03 1.11 -8.08
CA ALA A 24 9.34 2.22 -8.97
C ALA A 24 8.10 2.79 -9.65
N VAL A 25 7.12 1.94 -10.03
CA VAL A 25 5.83 2.39 -10.58
C VAL A 25 5.05 3.21 -9.55
N MET A 26 4.89 2.68 -8.33
CA MET A 26 4.13 3.37 -7.28
C MET A 26 4.77 4.70 -6.86
N MET A 27 6.10 4.73 -6.78
CA MET A 27 6.86 5.93 -6.40
C MET A 27 6.77 7.06 -7.43
N ARG A 28 6.31 6.82 -8.67
CA ARG A 28 6.01 7.90 -9.63
C ARG A 28 4.90 8.84 -9.15
N ALA A 29 4.07 8.39 -8.22
CA ALA A 29 3.08 9.24 -7.54
C ALA A 29 3.69 10.14 -6.45
N GLY A 30 5.02 10.10 -6.23
CA GLY A 30 5.73 10.93 -5.26
C GLY A 30 5.76 10.39 -3.83
N ILE A 31 5.41 9.11 -3.62
CA ILE A 31 5.45 8.44 -2.32
C ILE A 31 6.77 7.69 -2.10
N THR A 32 7.11 7.38 -0.84
CA THR A 32 8.29 6.55 -0.53
C THR A 32 8.02 5.07 -0.75
N ALA A 33 9.06 4.24 -0.87
CA ALA A 33 8.91 2.78 -0.92
C ALA A 33 8.16 2.22 0.31
N SER A 34 8.41 2.77 1.50
CA SER A 34 7.70 2.40 2.73
C SER A 34 6.21 2.74 2.69
N ASP A 35 5.86 3.89 2.10
CA ASP A 35 4.46 4.29 1.90
C ASP A 35 3.80 3.36 0.87
N ALA A 36 4.48 3.05 -0.24
CA ALA A 36 4.01 2.13 -1.27
C ALA A 36 3.71 0.72 -0.70
N VAL A 37 4.63 0.16 0.09
CA VAL A 37 4.40 -1.13 0.76
C VAL A 37 3.23 -1.07 1.73
N ARG A 38 3.11 0.02 2.51
CA ARG A 38 2.00 0.19 3.46
C ARG A 38 0.66 0.25 2.73
N GLU A 39 0.59 0.98 1.62
CA GLU A 39 -0.62 1.12 0.81
C GLU A 39 -1.02 -0.21 0.19
N ALA A 40 -0.09 -0.90 -0.48
CA ALA A 40 -0.35 -2.20 -1.11
C ALA A 40 -0.82 -3.26 -0.10
N VAL A 41 -0.17 -3.35 1.07
CA VAL A 41 -0.58 -4.26 2.14
C VAL A 41 -1.97 -3.89 2.68
N SER A 42 -2.25 -2.60 2.86
CA SER A 42 -3.56 -2.13 3.37
C SER A 42 -4.69 -2.45 2.40
N LEU A 43 -4.48 -2.24 1.10
CA LEU A 43 -5.44 -2.55 0.04
C LEU A 43 -5.79 -4.04 0.02
N ILE A 44 -4.78 -4.91 -0.07
CA ILE A 44 -4.98 -6.36 -0.13
C ILE A 44 -5.59 -6.90 1.17
N ALA A 45 -5.09 -6.47 2.33
CA ALA A 45 -5.65 -6.90 3.60
C ALA A 45 -7.10 -6.43 3.80
N GLY A 46 -7.45 -5.24 3.27
CA GLY A 46 -8.82 -4.76 3.22
C GLY A 46 -9.72 -5.65 2.36
N ALA A 47 -9.28 -5.99 1.15
CA ALA A 47 -10.01 -6.89 0.26
C ALA A 47 -10.22 -8.27 0.89
N TRP A 48 -9.22 -8.83 1.57
CA TRP A 48 -9.34 -10.13 2.23
C TRP A 48 -10.29 -10.11 3.43
N ARG A 49 -10.19 -9.09 4.29
CA ARG A 49 -11.16 -8.90 5.38
C ARG A 49 -12.57 -8.82 4.85
N HIS A 50 -12.81 -8.03 3.81
CA HIS A 50 -14.12 -7.92 3.18
C HIS A 50 -14.63 -9.25 2.62
N ALA A 51 -13.76 -10.03 1.95
CA ALA A 51 -14.13 -11.34 1.41
C ALA A 51 -14.54 -12.34 2.50
N TRP A 52 -13.87 -12.33 3.66
CA TRP A 52 -14.22 -13.19 4.79
C TRP A 52 -15.45 -12.69 5.54
N GLU A 53 -15.53 -11.39 5.85
CA GLU A 53 -16.65 -10.78 6.57
C GLU A 53 -17.98 -10.90 5.81
N SER A 54 -17.93 -10.85 4.48
CA SER A 54 -19.11 -11.04 3.61
C SER A 54 -19.49 -12.51 3.42
N GLY A 55 -18.66 -13.47 3.85
CA GLY A 55 -18.85 -14.89 3.62
C GLY A 55 -18.58 -15.35 2.18
N HIS A 56 -18.01 -14.48 1.33
CA HIS A 56 -17.65 -14.84 -0.04
C HIS A 56 -16.50 -15.86 -0.10
N TYR A 57 -15.59 -15.81 0.87
CA TYR A 57 -14.55 -16.81 1.11
C TYR A 57 -14.61 -17.32 2.55
N PRO A 58 -14.28 -18.61 2.81
CA PRO A 58 -14.11 -19.10 4.17
C PRO A 58 -12.98 -18.33 4.88
N GLU A 59 -13.15 -18.07 6.18
CA GLU A 59 -12.15 -17.38 6.98
C GLU A 59 -10.80 -18.11 6.94
N GLY A 60 -9.72 -17.35 6.75
CA GLY A 60 -8.36 -17.89 6.66
C GLY A 60 -7.99 -18.54 5.32
N VAL A 61 -8.95 -18.70 4.39
CA VAL A 61 -8.65 -19.09 3.00
C VAL A 61 -8.25 -17.86 2.22
N MET A 62 -7.07 -17.89 1.60
CA MET A 62 -6.55 -16.78 0.80
C MET A 62 -7.46 -16.52 -0.41
N PRO A 63 -8.09 -15.32 -0.51
CA PRO A 63 -8.91 -14.98 -1.67
C PRO A 63 -8.08 -14.81 -2.94
N GLN A 64 -8.63 -15.24 -4.08
CA GLN A 64 -8.06 -14.96 -5.39
C GLN A 64 -8.55 -13.58 -5.89
N VAL A 65 -7.62 -12.65 -6.09
CA VAL A 65 -7.92 -11.34 -6.71
C VAL A 65 -7.89 -11.52 -8.23
N THR A 66 -9.04 -11.33 -8.89
CA THR A 66 -9.16 -11.47 -10.35
C THR A 66 -9.13 -10.14 -11.09
N ASP A 67 -9.51 -9.06 -10.43
CA ASP A 67 -9.53 -7.70 -10.97
C ASP A 67 -9.33 -6.67 -9.85
N CYS A 68 -8.83 -5.48 -10.20
CA CYS A 68 -8.67 -4.35 -9.29
C CYS A 68 -9.15 -3.06 -9.97
N GLY A 69 -10.44 -2.74 -9.80
CA GLY A 69 -11.02 -1.52 -10.34
C GLY A 69 -10.56 -0.26 -9.60
N LEU A 70 -10.28 0.80 -10.37
CA LEU A 70 -10.03 2.14 -9.84
C LEU A 70 -11.16 3.07 -10.30
N ALA A 71 -11.55 4.00 -9.44
CA ALA A 71 -12.42 5.09 -9.86
C ALA A 71 -11.74 5.91 -10.97
N PRO A 72 -12.50 6.45 -11.94
CA PRO A 72 -11.94 7.40 -12.90
C PRO A 72 -11.26 8.56 -12.19
N TYR A 73 -10.16 9.05 -12.77
CA TYR A 73 -9.48 10.23 -12.25
C TYR A 73 -10.42 11.43 -12.27
N ASP A 74 -10.69 12.01 -11.10
CA ASP A 74 -11.38 13.29 -10.95
C ASP A 74 -10.36 14.37 -10.56
N ALA A 75 -10.07 15.26 -11.50
CA ALA A 75 -9.12 16.37 -11.29
C ALA A 75 -9.54 17.33 -10.17
N ARG A 76 -10.80 17.29 -9.72
CA ARG A 76 -11.29 18.08 -8.58
C ARG A 76 -10.93 17.44 -7.23
N MET A 77 -10.61 16.15 -7.24
CA MET A 77 -10.08 15.42 -6.10
C MET A 77 -8.54 15.51 -6.05
N THR A 78 -7.96 16.73 -6.05
CA THR A 78 -6.54 16.86 -5.74
C THR A 78 -6.27 16.38 -4.31
N ALA A 79 -5.22 15.55 -4.17
CA ALA A 79 -4.91 14.74 -2.98
C ALA A 79 -4.82 15.53 -1.65
N PRO A 80 -5.19 14.90 -0.52
CA PRO A 80 -4.94 15.49 0.80
C PRO A 80 -3.43 15.48 1.08
N GLY A 81 -2.82 16.67 1.13
CA GLY A 81 -1.52 16.89 1.76
C GLY A 81 -0.32 16.86 0.82
N GLY A 82 -0.13 17.94 0.05
CA GLY A 82 1.23 18.38 -0.29
C GLY A 82 1.99 18.65 1.00
N ARG A 83 2.91 17.75 1.38
CA ARG A 83 3.91 18.05 2.42
C ARG A 83 4.84 19.11 1.85
N THR A 84 4.56 20.37 2.16
CA THR A 84 5.54 21.46 2.04
C THR A 84 6.73 21.10 2.92
N THR A 85 7.82 20.61 2.33
CA THR A 85 9.12 20.61 2.98
C THR A 85 9.61 22.05 3.02
N ALA A 86 9.15 22.82 4.00
CA ALA A 86 9.82 24.04 4.41
C ALA A 86 11.08 23.63 5.20
N SER A 87 12.11 23.24 4.47
CA SER A 87 13.48 23.44 4.91
C SER A 87 13.98 24.64 4.12
N ASP A 88 13.80 25.83 4.67
CA ASP A 88 14.67 26.95 4.31
C ASP A 88 15.49 27.32 5.54
N LYS A 89 16.80 27.31 5.34
CA LYS A 89 17.84 27.61 6.30
C LYS A 89 18.37 29.00 5.95
N GLY A 90 18.24 29.93 6.91
CA GLY A 90 19.14 31.07 7.09
C GLY A 90 18.63 32.43 6.58
N PRO A 91 19.22 33.54 7.04
CA PRO A 91 20.43 33.67 7.86
C PRO A 91 20.19 33.93 9.36
#